data_AF-A0A955PW87-F1
#
_entry.id   AF-A0A955PW87-F1
#
_cell.length_a   1.000
_cell.length_b   1.000
_cell.length_c   1.000
_cell.angle_alpha   90.00
_cell.angle_beta   90.00
_cell.angle_gamma   90.00
#
_symmetry.space_group_name_H-M   'P 1'
#
loop_
_entity.id
_entity.type
_entity.pdbx_description
1 polymer ?
#
loop_
_entity_poly.entity_id
_entity_poly.type
_entity_poly.pdbx_seq_one_letter_code
_entity_poly.pdbx_strand_id
1 'polypeptide(L)'
;MTDQSPAAPSPRRPQLLLRQNPLLIFGLSGVLLLGLFAFLAQVDGPTLQIVHSFTHPAIDHIGNVGNRLGDGLTLVLISLTIGAIGFRFGWPTWKSACIHTLLAHGVAGLFTQILKHTIGRPRPRLRQGQDWQIAPSFESGWDSFPSGHATASFAVATVLAYHFPKGKMLWFGLAAFIGTCRVVTGSHFPTDVLGGVLVGIGTALIIIHPPDKWKEFFQHTLTHGLVWMVTAFSIVWIIVPHPGIELEPSLSLFLGLIVIGVGLGLRLWWIREITSGSPLSPERWLPQWPRLLMGLGLATTTGSVVVLGASLVAGVVWWIGNTLNESTQSKPGVEPWLIQHSIWTEAALGAAMLFMAFLTFAIRSQNLVL
;
A
#
# COMPACT_ATOMS: atom_id res chain seq x y z
N MET A 1 -58.47 26.71 -0.28
CA MET A 1 -58.02 25.62 0.60
C MET A 1 -57.05 24.77 -0.20
N THR A 2 -55.77 25.08 -0.13
CA THR A 2 -54.69 24.28 -0.71
C THR A 2 -54.17 23.38 0.39
N ASP A 3 -54.42 22.08 0.22
CA ASP A 3 -54.03 21.01 1.12
C ASP A 3 -52.49 20.88 1.14
N GLN A 4 -51.86 21.33 2.23
CA GLN A 4 -50.45 21.05 2.51
C GLN A 4 -50.39 19.80 3.39
N SER A 5 -50.36 18.63 2.74
CA SER A 5 -49.94 17.42 3.44
C SER A 5 -48.47 17.56 3.89
N PRO A 6 -48.14 17.34 5.17
CA PRO A 6 -46.76 17.40 5.65
C PRO A 6 -45.93 16.29 5.01
N ALA A 7 -44.80 16.66 4.40
CA ALA A 7 -43.86 15.71 3.82
C ALA A 7 -43.43 14.67 4.87
N ALA A 8 -43.59 13.39 4.55
CA ALA A 8 -43.17 12.30 5.42
C ALA A 8 -41.65 12.42 5.73
N PRO A 9 -41.23 12.21 6.99
CA PRO A 9 -39.82 12.26 7.34
C PRO A 9 -39.05 11.21 6.54
N SER A 10 -38.04 11.64 5.79
CA SER A 10 -37.16 10.73 5.03
C SER A 10 -36.64 9.62 5.95
N PRO A 11 -36.69 8.34 5.54
CA PRO A 11 -36.21 7.25 6.38
C PRO A 11 -34.74 7.51 6.70
N ARG A 12 -34.41 7.65 7.99
CA ARG A 12 -33.02 7.72 8.46
C ARG A 12 -32.34 6.41 8.05
N ARG A 13 -31.66 6.42 6.90
CA ARG A 13 -30.98 5.24 6.37
C ARG A 13 -29.96 4.76 7.41
N PRO A 14 -29.86 3.44 7.71
CA PRO A 14 -28.76 2.87 8.49
C PRO A 14 -27.37 3.18 7.91
N GLN A 15 -27.32 3.69 6.67
CA GLN A 15 -26.16 4.31 6.04
C GLN A 15 -25.55 5.47 6.84
N LEU A 16 -26.27 6.15 7.74
CA LEU A 16 -25.73 7.27 8.53
C LEU A 16 -24.79 6.83 9.67
N LEU A 17 -24.97 5.64 10.24
CA LEU A 17 -24.18 5.15 11.39
C LEU A 17 -22.81 4.59 10.99
N LEU A 18 -22.72 3.96 9.81
CA LEU A 18 -21.45 3.52 9.21
C LEU A 18 -20.69 4.70 8.55
N ARG A 19 -21.36 5.83 8.33
CA ARG A 19 -20.89 6.92 7.44
C ARG A 19 -19.72 7.75 7.96
N GLN A 20 -19.33 7.66 9.22
CA GLN A 20 -18.32 8.56 9.78
C GLN A 20 -17.59 7.96 10.98
N ASN A 21 -17.29 6.65 10.99
CA ASN A 21 -16.51 6.09 12.08
C ASN A 21 -15.03 5.92 11.68
N PRO A 22 -14.21 6.99 11.75
CA PRO A 22 -12.78 6.91 11.49
C PRO A 22 -12.12 5.90 12.42
N LEU A 23 -12.68 5.66 13.62
CA LEU A 23 -12.20 4.64 14.54
C LEU A 23 -12.30 3.24 13.93
N LEU A 24 -13.31 2.96 13.10
CA LEU A 24 -13.42 1.68 12.40
C LEU A 24 -12.33 1.53 11.35
N ILE A 25 -12.06 2.58 10.55
CA ILE A 25 -10.96 2.57 9.58
C ILE A 25 -9.63 2.40 10.31
N PHE A 26 -9.36 3.19 11.35
CA PHE A 26 -8.14 3.08 12.15
C PHE A 26 -7.99 1.72 12.83
N GLY A 27 -9.07 1.20 13.43
CA GLY A 27 -9.08 -0.08 14.11
C GLY A 27 -8.80 -1.25 13.16
N LEU A 28 -9.54 -1.34 12.04
CA LEU A 28 -9.31 -2.38 11.02
C LEU A 28 -7.93 -2.25 10.39
N SER A 29 -7.48 -1.03 10.11
CA SER A 29 -6.15 -0.77 9.57
C SER A 29 -5.06 -1.20 10.55
N GLY A 30 -5.21 -0.90 11.85
CA GLY A 30 -4.26 -1.27 12.89
C GLY A 30 -4.14 -2.79 13.03
N VAL A 31 -5.28 -3.49 13.09
CA VAL A 31 -5.31 -4.97 13.13
C VAL A 31 -4.63 -5.56 11.89
N LEU A 32 -4.94 -5.03 10.70
CA LEU A 32 -4.33 -5.49 9.45
C LEU A 32 -2.82 -5.26 9.45
N LEU A 33 -2.36 -4.05 9.79
CA LEU A 33 -0.93 -3.73 9.81
C LEU A 33 -0.14 -4.58 10.80
N LEU A 34 -0.69 -4.83 11.99
CA LEU A 34 -0.09 -5.73 12.98
C LEU A 34 -0.05 -7.17 12.46
N GLY A 35 -1.13 -7.64 11.84
CA GLY A 35 -1.18 -8.96 11.20
C GLY A 35 -0.14 -9.10 10.09
N LEU A 36 -0.10 -8.15 9.14
CA LEU A 36 0.89 -8.13 8.06
C LEU A 36 2.32 -8.16 8.61
N PHE A 37 2.59 -7.38 9.68
CA PHE A 37 3.90 -7.38 10.32
C PHE A 37 4.24 -8.74 10.94
N ALA A 38 3.31 -9.33 11.69
CA ALA A 38 3.50 -10.62 12.36
C ALA A 38 3.70 -11.78 11.37
N PHE A 39 2.96 -11.78 10.27
CA PHE A 39 3.14 -12.77 9.21
C PHE A 39 4.44 -12.53 8.44
N LEU A 40 4.74 -11.29 8.03
CA LEU A 40 5.97 -10.99 7.32
C LEU A 40 7.23 -11.31 8.15
N ALA A 41 7.16 -11.14 9.47
CA ALA A 41 8.25 -11.52 10.38
C ALA A 41 8.57 -13.03 10.34
N GLN A 42 7.59 -13.89 10.08
CA GLN A 42 7.81 -15.34 9.96
C GLN A 42 8.61 -15.69 8.70
N VAL A 43 8.46 -14.90 7.64
CA VAL A 43 9.15 -15.12 6.36
C VAL A 43 10.41 -14.29 6.20
N ASP A 44 10.77 -13.42 7.16
CA ASP A 44 12.00 -12.60 7.10
C ASP A 44 13.27 -13.44 6.88
N GLY A 45 13.39 -14.57 7.58
CA GLY A 45 14.53 -15.49 7.45
C GLY A 45 14.57 -16.21 6.10
N PRO A 46 13.52 -16.97 5.76
CA PRO A 46 13.40 -17.61 4.45
C PRO A 46 13.58 -16.64 3.27
N THR A 47 13.05 -15.42 3.37
CA THR A 47 13.22 -14.39 2.33
C THR A 47 14.69 -14.08 2.10
N LEU A 48 15.45 -13.85 3.17
CA LEU A 48 16.88 -13.53 3.05
C LEU A 48 17.69 -14.72 2.52
N GLN A 49 17.36 -15.94 2.92
CA GLN A 49 18.03 -17.14 2.41
C GLN A 49 17.85 -17.28 0.90
N ILE A 50 16.63 -17.06 0.39
CA ILE A 50 16.34 -17.06 -1.05
C ILE A 50 17.10 -15.93 -1.73
N VAL A 51 17.03 -14.71 -1.19
CA VAL A 51 17.67 -13.55 -1.82
C VAL A 51 19.19 -13.69 -1.88
N HIS A 52 19.82 -14.30 -0.87
CA HIS A 52 21.26 -14.54 -0.83
C HIS A 52 21.70 -15.81 -1.55
N SER A 53 20.79 -16.73 -1.90
CA SER A 53 21.15 -17.86 -2.75
C SER A 53 21.47 -17.41 -4.18
N PHE A 54 20.91 -16.27 -4.60
CA PHE A 54 21.30 -15.57 -5.82
C PHE A 54 22.54 -14.71 -5.55
N THR A 55 23.74 -15.30 -5.60
CA THR A 55 25.00 -14.53 -5.54
C THR A 55 25.44 -14.13 -6.94
N HIS A 56 25.31 -12.85 -7.30
CA HIS A 56 25.79 -12.32 -8.59
C HIS A 56 26.42 -10.93 -8.40
N PRO A 57 27.56 -10.58 -9.02
CA PRO A 57 28.23 -9.28 -8.82
C PRO A 57 27.35 -8.05 -9.11
N ALA A 58 26.40 -8.19 -10.02
CA ALA A 58 25.41 -7.12 -10.30
C ALA A 58 24.56 -6.77 -9.08
N ILE A 59 24.30 -7.74 -8.19
CA ILE A 59 23.50 -7.55 -6.98
C ILE A 59 24.23 -6.63 -6.00
N ASP A 60 25.54 -6.81 -5.83
CA ASP A 60 26.36 -5.92 -5.00
C ASP A 60 26.43 -4.51 -5.58
N HIS A 61 26.54 -4.40 -6.91
CA HIS A 61 26.53 -3.10 -7.58
C HIS A 61 25.20 -2.36 -7.39
N ILE A 62 24.07 -3.03 -7.62
CA ILE A 62 22.72 -2.49 -7.41
C ILE A 62 22.53 -2.10 -5.94
N GLY A 63 22.99 -2.96 -5.02
CA GLY A 63 22.99 -2.70 -3.58
C GLY A 63 23.75 -1.43 -3.19
N ASN A 64 24.92 -1.21 -3.79
CA ASN A 64 25.74 -0.02 -3.58
C ASN A 64 25.09 1.25 -4.15
N VAL A 65 24.43 1.16 -5.31
CA VAL A 65 23.65 2.27 -5.86
C VAL A 65 22.52 2.64 -4.90
N GLY A 66 21.74 1.67 -4.45
CA GLY A 66 20.69 1.89 -3.45
C GLY A 66 21.24 2.48 -2.14
N ASN A 67 22.46 2.09 -1.74
CA ASN A 67 23.10 2.63 -0.54
C ASN A 67 23.38 4.12 -0.67
N ARG A 68 23.95 4.55 -1.81
CA ARG A 68 24.29 5.94 -2.06
C ARG A 68 23.05 6.80 -2.20
N LEU A 69 22.01 6.31 -2.89
CA LEU A 69 20.77 7.06 -3.11
C LEU A 69 19.98 7.28 -1.82
N GLY A 70 19.91 6.27 -0.95
CA GLY A 70 19.21 6.38 0.33
C GLY A 70 20.07 6.90 1.47
N ASP A 71 21.32 7.28 1.21
CA ASP A 71 22.19 7.87 2.21
C ASP A 71 21.65 9.22 2.67
N GLY A 72 21.77 9.49 3.98
CA GLY A 72 21.23 10.70 4.59
C GLY A 72 21.82 11.97 3.97
N LEU A 73 23.13 12.00 3.70
CA LEU A 73 23.75 13.17 3.09
C LEU A 73 23.25 13.36 1.66
N THR A 74 23.13 12.29 0.87
CA THR A 74 22.59 12.36 -0.49
C THR A 74 21.18 12.97 -0.50
N LEU A 75 20.30 12.52 0.39
CA LEU A 75 18.92 13.03 0.48
C LEU A 75 18.87 14.50 0.93
N VAL A 76 19.78 14.93 1.81
CA VAL A 76 19.95 16.34 2.17
C VAL A 76 20.42 17.16 0.97
N LEU A 77 21.43 16.70 0.23
CA LEU A 77 21.93 17.39 -0.96
C LEU A 77 20.86 17.51 -2.05
N ILE A 78 20.04 16.47 -2.26
CA ILE A 78 18.88 16.53 -3.17
C ILE A 78 17.91 17.61 -2.70
N SER A 79 17.56 17.63 -1.41
CA SER A 79 16.64 18.63 -0.84
C SER A 79 17.17 20.05 -1.01
N LEU A 80 18.46 20.27 -0.72
CA LEU A 80 19.11 21.56 -0.88
C LEU A 80 19.19 21.99 -2.36
N THR A 81 19.40 21.06 -3.28
CA THR A 81 19.40 21.34 -4.72
C THR A 81 18.02 21.81 -5.19
N ILE A 82 16.96 21.13 -4.75
CA ILE A 82 15.57 21.55 -4.99
C ILE A 82 15.35 22.97 -4.44
N GLY A 83 15.82 23.23 -3.22
CA GLY A 83 15.76 24.55 -2.60
C GLY A 83 16.50 25.61 -3.41
N ALA A 84 17.75 25.37 -3.79
CA ALA A 84 18.58 26.30 -4.54
C ALA A 84 17.94 26.69 -5.87
N ILE A 85 17.37 25.73 -6.60
CA ILE A 85 16.58 25.99 -7.82
C ILE A 85 15.35 26.85 -7.49
N GLY A 86 14.59 26.48 -6.45
CA GLY A 86 13.42 27.22 -6.00
C GLY A 86 13.71 28.67 -5.60
N PHE A 87 14.84 28.93 -4.91
CA PHE A 87 15.28 30.27 -4.56
C PHE A 87 15.76 31.04 -5.80
N ARG A 88 16.55 30.41 -6.67
CA ARG A 88 17.10 31.03 -7.89
C ARG A 88 16.04 31.49 -8.88
N PHE A 89 14.93 30.76 -9.01
CA PHE A 89 13.83 31.05 -9.93
C PHE A 89 12.57 31.61 -9.25
N GLY A 90 12.62 31.82 -7.93
CA GLY A 90 11.50 32.37 -7.16
C GLY A 90 10.33 31.40 -6.95
N TRP A 91 10.44 30.12 -7.30
CA TRP A 91 9.35 29.15 -7.28
C TRP A 91 8.95 28.75 -5.84
N PRO A 92 7.76 29.17 -5.35
CA PRO A 92 7.34 28.93 -3.97
C PRO A 92 7.20 27.44 -3.63
N THR A 93 6.65 26.64 -4.54
CA THR A 93 6.49 25.18 -4.34
C THR A 93 7.82 24.47 -4.10
N TRP A 94 8.89 24.84 -4.83
CA TRP A 94 10.21 24.23 -4.69
C TRP A 94 10.87 24.62 -3.36
N LYS A 95 10.68 25.87 -2.92
CA LYS A 95 11.13 26.33 -1.60
C LYS A 95 10.44 25.55 -0.47
N SER A 96 9.11 25.42 -0.53
CA SER A 96 8.36 24.63 0.44
C SER A 96 8.73 23.14 0.40
N ALA A 97 8.96 22.58 -0.79
CA ALA A 97 9.41 21.19 -0.94
C ALA A 97 10.75 20.96 -0.23
N CYS A 98 11.74 21.84 -0.42
CA CYS A 98 13.03 21.76 0.26
C CYS A 98 12.89 21.77 1.79
N ILE A 99 12.11 22.71 2.33
CA ILE A 99 11.92 22.83 3.79
C ILE A 99 11.22 21.58 4.33
N HIS A 100 10.13 21.15 3.67
CA HIS A 100 9.39 19.98 4.12
C HIS A 100 10.20 18.68 4.00
N THR A 101 11.02 18.50 2.95
CA THR A 101 11.84 17.28 2.82
C THR A 101 12.92 17.23 3.88
N LEU A 102 13.58 18.36 4.20
CA LEU A 102 14.58 18.44 5.26
C LEU A 102 13.97 18.17 6.64
N LEU A 103 12.82 18.79 6.95
CA LEU A 103 12.11 18.58 8.21
C LEU A 103 11.61 17.13 8.34
N ALA A 104 10.95 16.60 7.32
CA ALA A 104 10.47 15.23 7.33
C ALA A 104 11.60 14.22 7.46
N HIS A 105 12.72 14.42 6.76
CA HIS A 105 13.89 13.57 6.88
C HIS A 105 14.50 13.64 8.30
N GLY A 106 14.74 14.84 8.83
CA GLY A 106 15.34 15.02 10.16
C GLY A 106 14.48 14.42 11.27
N VAL A 107 13.17 14.72 11.27
CA VAL A 107 12.23 14.21 12.27
C VAL A 107 12.06 12.70 12.14
N ALA A 108 11.95 12.16 10.92
CA ALA A 108 11.80 10.72 10.72
C ALA A 108 13.09 9.98 11.14
N GLY A 109 14.26 10.57 10.87
CA GLY A 109 15.54 10.07 11.34
C GLY A 109 15.62 10.00 12.86
N LEU A 110 15.16 11.04 13.56
CA LEU A 110 15.09 11.04 15.02
C LEU A 110 14.18 9.91 15.54
N PHE A 111 12.96 9.77 15.00
CA PHE A 111 12.07 8.67 15.37
C PHE A 111 12.70 7.30 15.12
N THR A 112 13.37 7.12 13.98
CA THR A 112 14.08 5.88 13.69
C THR A 112 15.18 5.58 14.70
N GLN A 113 15.97 6.56 15.12
CA GLN A 113 17.02 6.33 16.13
C GLN A 113 16.42 5.94 17.48
N ILE A 114 15.34 6.60 17.90
CA ILE A 114 14.63 6.25 19.13
C ILE A 114 14.16 4.79 19.04
N LEU A 115 13.44 4.43 17.97
CA LEU A 115 12.91 3.08 17.79
C LEU A 115 14.00 2.01 17.74
N LYS A 116 15.11 2.28 17.05
CA LYS A 116 16.26 1.38 16.96
C LYS A 116 16.79 1.03 18.34
N HIS A 117 17.01 2.02 19.19
CA HIS A 117 17.60 1.81 20.51
C HIS A 117 16.62 1.28 21.55
N THR A 118 15.31 1.53 21.38
CA THR A 118 14.29 0.95 22.25
C THR A 118 13.94 -0.49 21.90
N ILE A 119 13.99 -0.86 20.62
CA ILE A 119 13.65 -2.21 20.17
C ILE A 119 14.88 -3.11 20.21
N GLY A 120 16.04 -2.61 19.78
CA GLY A 120 17.30 -3.36 19.75
C GLY A 120 17.16 -4.67 18.98
N ARG A 121 16.81 -4.59 17.69
CA ARG A 121 16.69 -5.76 16.81
C ARG A 121 18.04 -6.06 16.14
N PRO A 122 18.58 -7.29 16.25
CA PRO A 122 19.83 -7.65 15.58
C PRO A 122 19.66 -7.63 14.06
N ARG A 123 20.70 -7.20 13.34
CA ARG A 123 20.73 -7.21 11.86
C ARG A 123 20.84 -8.63 11.30
N PRO A 124 20.39 -8.87 10.06
CA PRO A 124 20.46 -10.19 9.43
C PRO A 124 21.85 -10.84 9.44
N ARG A 125 22.91 -10.04 9.26
CA ARG A 125 24.30 -10.53 9.22
C ARG A 125 24.79 -11.11 10.54
N LEU A 126 24.15 -10.74 11.65
CA LEU A 126 24.47 -11.29 12.97
C LEU A 126 23.81 -12.64 13.21
N ARG A 127 22.81 -13.05 12.42
CA ARG A 127 21.94 -14.22 12.65
C ARG A 127 22.65 -15.59 12.61
N GLN A 128 23.97 -15.67 12.42
CA GLN A 128 24.67 -16.95 12.43
C GLN A 128 24.81 -17.52 13.85
N GLY A 129 23.78 -18.27 14.29
CA GLY A 129 23.94 -19.32 15.30
C GLY A 129 23.62 -18.99 16.77
N GLN A 130 22.95 -17.88 17.10
CA GLN A 130 22.50 -17.62 18.47
C GLN A 130 21.00 -17.31 18.55
N ASP A 131 20.38 -17.70 19.66
CA ASP A 131 19.06 -17.23 20.05
C ASP A 131 19.17 -15.80 20.57
N TRP A 132 18.67 -14.84 19.78
CA TRP A 132 18.73 -13.43 20.14
C TRP A 132 17.50 -13.02 20.94
N GLN A 133 17.71 -12.22 21.98
CA GLN A 133 16.62 -11.57 22.70
C GLN A 133 16.48 -10.13 22.21
N ILE A 134 15.26 -9.75 21.79
CA ILE A 134 14.93 -8.37 21.43
C ILE A 134 14.80 -7.56 22.72
N ALA A 135 15.69 -6.60 22.92
CA ALA A 135 15.72 -5.73 24.09
C ALA A 135 16.41 -4.40 23.74
N PRO A 136 16.12 -3.29 24.45
CA PRO A 136 16.81 -2.02 24.22
C PRO A 136 18.33 -2.19 24.17
N SER A 137 18.97 -1.66 23.13
CA SER A 137 20.41 -1.83 22.89
C SER A 137 21.02 -0.67 22.13
N PHE A 138 22.26 -0.33 22.50
CA PHE A 138 23.13 0.63 21.81
C PHE A 138 24.31 -0.05 21.12
N GLU A 139 24.34 -1.38 21.12
CA GLU A 139 25.41 -2.15 20.50
C GLU A 139 25.36 -2.05 18.97
N SER A 140 26.53 -1.99 18.35
CA SER A 140 26.64 -1.98 16.89
C SER A 140 26.03 -3.24 16.29
N GLY A 141 25.11 -3.07 15.35
CA GLY A 141 24.42 -4.17 14.67
C GLY A 141 23.10 -4.61 15.33
N TRP A 142 22.71 -4.02 16.46
CA TRP A 142 21.40 -4.19 17.10
C TRP A 142 20.37 -3.12 16.71
N ASP A 143 20.65 -2.39 15.63
CA ASP A 143 19.89 -1.25 15.18
C ASP A 143 19.15 -1.56 13.85
N SER A 144 18.66 -2.79 13.68
CA SER A 144 18.04 -3.23 12.42
C SER A 144 16.67 -2.60 12.18
N PHE A 145 15.82 -2.52 13.22
CA PHE A 145 14.45 -2.05 13.09
C PHE A 145 14.26 -0.62 13.63
N PRO A 146 13.62 0.30 12.90
CA PRO A 146 13.29 0.23 11.48
C PRO A 146 14.50 0.58 10.59
N SER A 147 14.38 0.30 9.29
CA SER A 147 15.43 0.64 8.33
C SER A 147 15.53 2.15 8.09
N GLY A 148 16.69 2.74 8.39
CA GLY A 148 16.92 4.19 8.22
C GLY A 148 16.86 4.66 6.76
N HIS A 149 17.48 3.93 5.83
CA HIS A 149 17.41 4.22 4.38
C HIS A 149 15.96 4.22 3.89
N ALA A 150 15.15 3.23 4.30
CA ALA A 150 13.74 3.17 3.94
C ALA A 150 12.96 4.34 4.55
N THR A 151 13.13 4.61 5.85
CA THR A 151 12.47 5.72 6.53
C THR A 151 12.75 7.06 5.84
N ALA A 152 14.02 7.41 5.63
CA ALA A 152 14.41 8.67 5.03
C ALA A 152 13.90 8.80 3.59
N SER A 153 14.05 7.74 2.78
CA SER A 153 13.65 7.76 1.38
C SER A 153 12.13 7.86 1.22
N PHE A 154 11.34 7.14 2.02
CA PHE A 154 9.88 7.23 1.99
C PHE A 154 9.36 8.55 2.57
N ALA A 155 10.04 9.15 3.56
CA ALA A 155 9.71 10.49 4.04
C ALA A 155 9.89 11.55 2.94
N VAL A 156 11.07 11.57 2.30
CA VAL A 156 11.38 12.49 1.20
C VAL A 156 10.44 12.24 0.02
N ALA A 157 10.23 10.99 -0.39
CA ALA A 157 9.34 10.65 -1.49
C ALA A 157 7.89 11.09 -1.24
N THR A 158 7.40 10.99 0.00
CA THR A 158 6.04 11.45 0.36
C THR A 158 5.91 12.97 0.22
N VAL A 159 6.90 13.73 0.69
CA VAL A 159 6.92 15.19 0.51
C VAL A 159 7.00 15.58 -0.96
N LEU A 160 7.87 14.93 -1.74
CA LEU A 160 8.01 15.20 -3.17
C LEU A 160 6.75 14.81 -3.94
N ALA A 161 6.08 13.72 -3.58
CA ALA A 161 4.81 13.33 -4.18
C ALA A 161 3.68 14.32 -3.85
N TYR A 162 3.73 14.99 -2.69
CA TYR A 162 2.79 16.03 -2.34
C TYR A 162 2.99 17.30 -3.17
N HIS A 163 4.22 17.81 -3.25
CA HIS A 163 4.52 19.05 -3.98
C HIS A 163 4.58 18.86 -5.51
N PHE A 164 4.94 17.66 -5.96
CA PHE A 164 5.10 17.30 -7.37
C PHE A 164 4.31 16.02 -7.71
N PRO A 165 2.96 16.07 -7.71
CA PRO A 165 2.09 14.89 -7.81
C PRO A 165 2.26 14.10 -9.12
N LYS A 166 2.64 14.78 -10.21
CA LYS A 166 2.94 14.11 -11.50
C LYS A 166 4.10 13.12 -11.41
N GLY A 167 5.03 13.33 -10.47
CA GLY A 167 6.19 12.46 -10.23
C GLY A 167 5.95 11.38 -9.17
N LYS A 168 4.77 11.28 -8.57
CA LYS A 168 4.48 10.38 -7.43
C LYS A 168 5.00 8.95 -7.64
N MET A 169 4.72 8.36 -8.80
CA MET A 169 5.13 6.99 -9.11
C MET A 169 6.65 6.84 -9.14
N LEU A 170 7.36 7.83 -9.70
CA LEU A 170 8.82 7.86 -9.73
C LEU A 170 9.40 7.95 -8.32
N TRP A 171 8.89 8.85 -7.48
CA TRP A 171 9.42 9.07 -6.13
C TRP A 171 9.25 7.84 -5.24
N PHE A 172 8.05 7.24 -5.22
CA PHE A 172 7.83 6.01 -4.47
C PHE A 172 8.55 4.81 -5.09
N GLY A 173 8.69 4.75 -6.42
CA GLY A 173 9.49 3.74 -7.10
C GLY A 173 10.96 3.76 -6.69
N LEU A 174 11.57 4.95 -6.62
CA LEU A 174 12.94 5.13 -6.13
C LEU A 174 13.08 4.76 -4.65
N ALA A 175 12.15 5.19 -3.80
CA ALA A 175 12.16 4.82 -2.38
C ALA A 175 12.01 3.31 -2.17
N ALA A 176 11.11 2.67 -2.93
CA ALA A 176 10.94 1.22 -2.93
C ALA A 176 12.21 0.50 -3.41
N PHE A 177 12.84 0.99 -4.48
CA PHE A 177 14.12 0.46 -4.97
C PHE A 177 15.21 0.50 -3.89
N ILE A 178 15.35 1.63 -3.20
CA ILE A 178 16.31 1.79 -2.09
C ILE A 178 16.01 0.78 -0.97
N GLY A 179 14.75 0.66 -0.55
CA GLY A 179 14.31 -0.30 0.45
C GLY A 179 14.63 -1.75 0.07
N THR A 180 14.30 -2.15 -1.16
CA THR A 180 14.61 -3.48 -1.69
C THR A 180 16.11 -3.74 -1.69
N CYS A 181 16.94 -2.76 -2.07
CA CYS A 181 18.39 -2.90 -1.99
C CYS A 181 18.91 -3.20 -0.58
N ARG A 182 18.20 -2.78 0.49
CA ARG A 182 18.57 -3.09 1.88
C ARG A 182 18.34 -4.55 2.24
N VAL A 183 17.25 -5.14 1.73
CA VAL A 183 16.96 -6.57 1.89
C VAL A 183 17.95 -7.39 1.07
N VAL A 184 18.15 -7.01 -0.18
CA VAL A 184 19.05 -7.68 -1.12
C VAL A 184 20.50 -7.75 -0.62
N THR A 185 21.02 -6.66 -0.06
CA THR A 185 22.37 -6.64 0.55
C THR A 185 22.45 -7.33 1.91
N GLY A 186 21.35 -7.89 2.42
CA GLY A 186 21.28 -8.50 3.75
C GLY A 186 21.47 -7.52 4.89
N SER A 187 21.26 -6.22 4.65
CA SER A 187 21.46 -5.20 5.67
C SER A 187 20.27 -5.10 6.63
N HIS A 188 19.07 -5.46 6.14
CA HIS A 188 17.80 -5.35 6.85
C HIS A 188 16.84 -6.48 6.45
N PHE A 189 15.95 -6.82 7.36
CA PHE A 189 14.82 -7.70 7.09
C PHE A 189 13.73 -6.97 6.29
N PRO A 190 12.89 -7.69 5.51
CA PRO A 190 11.69 -7.12 4.89
C PRO A 190 10.81 -6.31 5.85
N THR A 191 10.58 -6.81 7.08
CA THR A 191 9.83 -6.08 8.11
C THR A 191 10.50 -4.79 8.58
N ASP A 192 11.84 -4.70 8.58
CA ASP A 192 12.55 -3.45 8.91
C ASP A 192 12.27 -2.36 7.87
N VAL A 193 12.20 -2.76 6.59
CA VAL A 193 11.85 -1.87 5.48
C VAL A 193 10.39 -1.43 5.60
N LEU A 194 9.47 -2.36 5.90
CA LEU A 194 8.06 -2.05 6.12
C LEU A 194 7.85 -1.07 7.28
N GLY A 195 8.54 -1.28 8.41
CA GLY A 195 8.54 -0.35 9.53
C GLY A 195 9.08 1.03 9.12
N GLY A 196 10.13 1.05 8.30
CA GLY A 196 10.69 2.28 7.76
C GLY A 196 9.70 3.04 6.87
N VAL A 197 8.98 2.35 5.99
CA VAL A 197 7.91 2.92 5.14
C VAL A 197 6.85 3.60 6.00
N LEU A 198 6.37 2.92 7.05
CA LEU A 198 5.34 3.45 7.94
C LEU A 198 5.80 4.71 8.68
N VAL A 199 7.00 4.69 9.26
CA VAL A 199 7.58 5.84 9.97
C VAL A 199 7.82 7.01 9.00
N GLY A 200 8.36 6.73 7.81
CA GLY A 200 8.68 7.75 6.82
C GLY A 200 7.44 8.46 6.28
N ILE A 201 6.43 7.70 5.84
CA ILE A 201 5.15 8.25 5.36
C ILE A 201 4.44 9.00 6.48
N GLY A 202 4.31 8.39 7.67
CA GLY A 202 3.60 9.00 8.80
C GLY A 202 4.21 10.33 9.22
N THR A 203 5.54 10.40 9.33
CA THR A 203 6.25 11.63 9.69
C THR A 203 6.10 12.69 8.60
N ALA A 204 6.22 12.33 7.32
CA ALA A 204 6.04 13.29 6.24
C ALA A 204 4.63 13.89 6.21
N LEU A 205 3.59 13.09 6.44
CA LEU A 205 2.22 13.59 6.53
C LEU A 205 2.03 14.59 7.68
N ILE A 206 2.65 14.33 8.83
CA ILE A 206 2.65 15.24 9.98
C ILE A 206 3.32 16.58 9.64
N ILE A 207 4.43 16.55 8.89
CA ILE A 207 5.18 17.76 8.52
C ILE A 207 4.46 18.59 7.45
N ILE A 208 3.85 17.94 6.47
CA ILE A 208 3.22 18.63 5.33
C ILE A 208 1.87 19.25 5.71
N HIS A 209 1.18 18.68 6.71
CA HIS A 209 -0.19 19.04 7.03
C HIS A 209 -0.34 19.62 8.43
N PRO A 210 -1.26 20.61 8.59
CA PRO A 210 -1.53 21.16 9.91
C PRO A 210 -2.25 20.13 10.81
N PRO A 211 -2.12 20.22 12.15
CA PRO A 211 -2.62 19.20 13.07
C PRO A 211 -4.12 18.91 12.99
N ASP A 212 -4.93 19.93 12.69
CA ASP A 212 -6.38 19.81 12.52
C ASP A 212 -6.77 18.89 11.35
N LYS A 213 -5.87 18.70 10.38
CA LYS A 213 -6.08 17.88 9.19
C LYS A 213 -5.46 16.51 9.23
N TRP A 214 -4.64 16.18 10.24
CA TRP A 214 -3.95 14.88 10.30
C TRP A 214 -4.90 13.70 10.16
N LYS A 215 -6.04 13.75 10.84
CA LYS A 215 -7.06 12.69 10.80
C LYS A 215 -7.54 12.38 9.38
N GLU A 216 -7.86 13.42 8.60
CA GLU A 216 -8.33 13.28 7.22
C GLU A 216 -7.26 12.63 6.33
N PHE A 217 -6.01 13.09 6.46
CA PHE A 217 -4.90 12.57 5.65
C PHE A 217 -4.48 11.15 6.02
N PHE A 218 -4.42 10.81 7.32
CA PHE A 218 -4.15 9.45 7.74
C PHE A 218 -5.26 8.51 7.29
N GLN A 219 -6.53 8.90 7.44
CA GLN A 219 -7.66 8.10 6.96
C GLN A 219 -7.57 7.86 5.45
N HIS A 220 -7.31 8.92 4.65
CA HIS A 220 -7.13 8.80 3.21
C HIS A 220 -5.95 7.88 2.85
N THR A 221 -4.83 8.02 3.56
CA THR A 221 -3.60 7.24 3.36
C THR A 221 -3.82 5.78 3.70
N LEU A 222 -4.49 5.45 4.80
CA LEU A 222 -4.83 4.06 5.15
C LEU A 222 -5.79 3.45 4.13
N THR A 223 -6.83 4.19 3.74
CA THR A 223 -7.83 3.74 2.76
C THR A 223 -7.21 3.29 1.44
N HIS A 224 -6.21 4.02 0.93
CA HIS A 224 -5.60 3.73 -0.38
C HIS A 224 -4.28 2.99 -0.28
N GLY A 225 -3.49 3.28 0.76
CA GLY A 225 -2.15 2.72 0.97
C GLY A 225 -2.19 1.25 1.38
N LEU A 226 -3.20 0.84 2.16
CA LEU A 226 -3.31 -0.56 2.59
C LEU A 226 -3.45 -1.53 1.43
N VAL A 227 -4.14 -1.14 0.36
CA VAL A 227 -4.25 -1.98 -0.85
C VAL A 227 -2.86 -2.29 -1.40
N TRP A 228 -2.02 -1.27 -1.57
CA TRP A 228 -0.65 -1.44 -2.07
C TRP A 228 0.24 -2.21 -1.10
N MET A 229 0.09 -1.99 0.21
CA MET A 229 0.83 -2.74 1.23
C MET A 229 0.45 -4.22 1.23
N VAL A 230 -0.84 -4.54 1.12
CA VAL A 230 -1.32 -5.93 0.99
C VAL A 230 -0.82 -6.53 -0.31
N THR A 231 -0.87 -5.81 -1.44
CA THR A 231 -0.31 -6.32 -2.70
C THR A 231 1.18 -6.65 -2.58
N ALA A 232 1.99 -5.75 -2.00
CA ALA A 232 3.42 -5.99 -1.79
C ALA A 232 3.67 -7.18 -0.85
N PHE A 233 2.91 -7.26 0.24
CA PHE A 233 2.93 -8.41 1.15
C PHE A 233 2.61 -9.71 0.42
N SER A 234 1.53 -9.74 -0.38
CA SER A 234 1.10 -10.93 -1.12
C SER A 234 2.17 -11.43 -2.08
N ILE A 235 2.88 -10.53 -2.76
CA ILE A 235 3.97 -10.91 -3.67
C ILE A 235 5.07 -11.65 -2.89
N VAL A 236 5.52 -11.10 -1.76
CA VAL A 236 6.55 -11.74 -0.92
C VAL A 236 6.02 -13.06 -0.37
N TRP A 237 4.79 -13.07 0.14
CA TRP A 237 4.15 -14.23 0.76
C TRP A 237 3.99 -15.41 -0.21
N ILE A 238 3.65 -15.15 -1.48
CA ILE A 238 3.48 -16.23 -2.48
C ILE A 238 4.82 -16.84 -2.90
N ILE A 239 5.87 -16.03 -2.97
CA ILE A 239 7.19 -16.46 -3.46
C ILE A 239 7.96 -17.21 -2.37
N VAL A 240 7.82 -16.78 -1.11
CA VAL A 240 8.64 -17.27 -0.01
C VAL A 240 7.93 -18.43 0.69
N PRO A 241 8.58 -19.60 0.86
CA PRO A 241 8.02 -20.71 1.61
C PRO A 241 7.65 -20.30 3.03
N HIS A 242 6.44 -20.66 3.46
CA HIS A 242 5.94 -20.33 4.78
C HIS A 242 5.07 -21.46 5.35
N PRO A 243 5.02 -21.61 6.68
CA PRO A 243 4.04 -22.48 7.31
C PRO A 243 2.64 -21.86 7.19
N GLY A 244 1.64 -22.62 6.75
CA GLY A 244 0.28 -22.08 6.66
C GLY A 244 -0.75 -23.07 6.15
N ILE A 245 -2.02 -22.73 6.40
CA ILE A 245 -3.16 -23.41 5.78
C ILE A 245 -3.31 -22.83 4.38
N GLU A 246 -3.10 -23.66 3.39
CA GLU A 246 -3.20 -23.29 1.98
C GLU A 246 -4.22 -24.18 1.28
N LEU A 247 -4.96 -23.56 0.35
CA LEU A 247 -5.83 -24.29 -0.54
C LEU A 247 -4.98 -25.00 -1.62
N GLU A 248 -5.47 -26.16 -2.04
CA GLU A 248 -4.90 -26.88 -3.18
C GLU A 248 -4.92 -25.95 -4.41
N PRO A 249 -3.82 -25.84 -5.19
CA PRO A 249 -3.69 -24.83 -6.23
C PRO A 249 -4.77 -24.87 -7.31
N SER A 250 -5.23 -26.06 -7.73
CA SER A 250 -6.27 -26.17 -8.75
C SER A 250 -7.62 -25.69 -8.21
N LEU A 251 -7.95 -26.02 -6.96
CA LEU A 251 -9.14 -25.53 -6.26
C LEU A 251 -9.08 -24.01 -6.04
N SER A 252 -7.94 -23.47 -5.61
CA SER A 252 -7.77 -22.03 -5.38
C SER A 252 -7.90 -21.21 -6.66
N LEU A 253 -7.30 -21.71 -7.76
CA LEU A 253 -7.44 -21.12 -9.08
C LEU A 253 -8.90 -21.16 -9.54
N PHE A 254 -9.56 -22.32 -9.46
CA PHE A 254 -10.96 -22.49 -9.88
C PHE A 254 -11.90 -21.52 -9.14
N LEU A 255 -11.83 -21.50 -7.81
CA LEU A 255 -12.63 -20.58 -7.00
C LEU A 255 -12.31 -19.12 -7.30
N GLY A 256 -11.03 -18.77 -7.43
CA GLY A 256 -10.60 -17.42 -7.76
C GLY A 256 -11.13 -16.94 -9.11
N LEU A 257 -11.07 -17.79 -10.15
CA LEU A 257 -11.59 -17.50 -11.48
C LEU A 257 -13.11 -17.29 -11.49
N ILE A 258 -13.86 -18.08 -10.72
CA ILE A 258 -15.31 -17.88 -10.54
C ILE A 258 -15.58 -16.50 -9.96
N VAL A 259 -14.90 -16.14 -8.87
CA VAL A 259 -15.12 -14.86 -8.19
C VAL A 259 -14.72 -13.66 -9.09
N ILE A 260 -13.61 -13.77 -9.84
CA ILE A 260 -13.22 -12.77 -10.84
C ILE A 260 -14.29 -12.64 -11.92
N GLY A 261 -14.75 -13.77 -12.48
CA GLY A 261 -15.76 -13.81 -13.53
C GLY A 261 -17.09 -13.20 -13.09
N VAL A 262 -17.56 -13.53 -11.89
CA VAL A 262 -18.76 -12.93 -11.28
C VAL A 262 -18.57 -11.42 -11.10
N GLY A 263 -17.43 -10.98 -10.54
CA GLY A 263 -17.13 -9.56 -10.36
C GLY A 263 -17.10 -8.78 -11.67
N LEU A 264 -16.43 -9.31 -12.70
CA LEU A 264 -16.38 -8.70 -14.04
C LEU A 264 -17.77 -8.68 -14.70
N GLY A 265 -18.53 -9.77 -14.60
CA GLY A 265 -19.88 -9.87 -15.14
C GLY A 265 -20.82 -8.84 -14.52
N LEU A 266 -20.79 -8.69 -13.19
CA LEU A 266 -21.56 -7.68 -12.46
C LEU A 266 -21.14 -6.25 -12.83
N ARG A 267 -19.84 -6.02 -13.01
CA ARG A 267 -19.30 -4.72 -13.43
C ARG A 267 -19.81 -4.34 -14.82
N LEU A 268 -19.73 -5.26 -15.78
CA LEU A 268 -20.20 -5.06 -17.15
C LEU A 268 -21.72 -4.92 -17.22
N TRP A 269 -22.46 -5.70 -16.42
CA TRP A 269 -23.91 -5.56 -16.29
C TRP A 269 -24.30 -4.16 -15.82
N TRP A 270 -23.65 -3.63 -14.78
CA TRP A 270 -23.97 -2.29 -14.29
C TRP A 270 -23.61 -1.18 -15.28
N ILE A 271 -22.48 -1.32 -15.98
CA ILE A 271 -22.13 -0.41 -17.08
C ILE A 271 -23.24 -0.41 -18.14
N ARG A 272 -23.73 -1.60 -18.52
CA ARG A 272 -24.82 -1.75 -19.48
C ARG A 272 -26.11 -1.07 -19.01
N GLU A 273 -26.54 -1.29 -17.76
CA GLU A 273 -27.77 -0.69 -17.22
C GLU A 273 -27.72 0.85 -17.17
N ILE A 274 -26.57 1.43 -16.82
CA ILE A 274 -26.39 2.89 -16.86
C ILE A 274 -26.45 3.40 -18.31
N THR A 275 -25.88 2.67 -19.27
CA THR A 275 -25.85 3.10 -20.68
C THR A 275 -27.17 2.93 -21.41
N SER A 276 -27.98 1.94 -21.04
CA SER A 276 -29.21 1.59 -21.75
C SER A 276 -30.38 2.53 -21.45
N GLY A 277 -30.20 3.52 -20.56
CA GLY A 277 -31.24 4.50 -20.23
C GLY A 277 -32.43 3.92 -19.46
N SER A 278 -32.22 2.81 -18.74
CA SER A 278 -33.27 2.10 -18.00
C SER A 278 -33.96 3.03 -16.97
N PRO A 279 -35.31 3.06 -16.92
CA PRO A 279 -36.08 3.91 -16.01
C PRO A 279 -35.88 3.57 -14.51
N LEU A 280 -35.17 2.49 -14.19
CA LEU A 280 -34.83 2.08 -12.82
C LEU A 280 -33.67 2.87 -12.18
N SER A 281 -33.01 3.80 -12.89
CA SER A 281 -31.81 4.50 -12.39
C SER A 281 -32.02 6.00 -12.15
N PRO A 282 -32.60 6.41 -11.00
CA PRO A 282 -32.70 7.82 -10.63
C PRO A 282 -31.33 8.48 -10.37
N GLU A 283 -30.26 7.70 -10.20
CA GLU A 283 -28.88 8.18 -10.05
C GLU A 283 -27.91 7.36 -10.93
N ARG A 284 -27.16 8.03 -11.82
CA ARG A 284 -26.15 7.40 -12.71
C ARG A 284 -24.84 7.15 -11.95
N TRP A 285 -24.83 6.27 -10.96
CA TRP A 285 -23.60 5.89 -10.24
C TRP A 285 -23.19 4.44 -10.54
N LEU A 286 -21.89 4.26 -10.82
CA LEU A 286 -21.28 2.97 -11.14
C LEU A 286 -20.62 2.37 -9.87
N PRO A 287 -21.18 1.29 -9.28
CA PRO A 287 -20.71 0.74 -8.03
C PRO A 287 -19.33 0.16 -8.16
N GLN A 288 -18.48 0.46 -7.19
CA GLN A 288 -17.09 -0.01 -7.16
C GLN A 288 -16.90 -1.40 -6.54
N TRP A 289 -17.88 -1.90 -5.76
CA TRP A 289 -17.77 -3.21 -5.10
C TRP A 289 -17.53 -4.40 -6.05
N PRO A 290 -17.95 -4.42 -7.33
CA PRO A 290 -17.57 -5.51 -8.23
C PRO A 290 -16.05 -5.61 -8.43
N ARG A 291 -15.31 -4.50 -8.38
CA ARG A 291 -13.83 -4.52 -8.43
C ARG A 291 -13.22 -5.12 -7.16
N LEU A 292 -13.88 -4.97 -6.02
CA LEU A 292 -13.46 -5.64 -4.78
C LEU A 292 -13.62 -7.15 -4.91
N LEU A 293 -14.73 -7.62 -5.49
CA LEU A 293 -14.88 -9.05 -5.80
C LEU A 293 -13.77 -9.54 -6.73
N MET A 294 -13.47 -8.81 -7.81
CA MET A 294 -12.38 -9.17 -8.69
C MET A 294 -11.05 -9.28 -7.91
N GLY A 295 -10.74 -8.29 -7.05
CA GLY A 295 -9.54 -8.30 -6.22
C GLY A 295 -9.49 -9.46 -5.23
N LEU A 296 -10.61 -9.80 -4.60
CA LEU A 296 -10.73 -10.96 -3.72
C LEU A 296 -10.60 -12.27 -4.47
N GLY A 297 -11.16 -12.36 -5.68
CA GLY A 297 -10.97 -13.50 -6.56
C GLY A 297 -9.50 -13.71 -6.88
N LEU A 298 -8.77 -12.64 -7.24
CA LEU A 298 -7.32 -12.70 -7.43
C LEU A 298 -6.59 -13.12 -6.16
N ALA A 299 -6.96 -12.60 -4.99
CA ALA A 299 -6.39 -13.03 -3.71
C ALA A 299 -6.65 -14.52 -3.43
N THR A 300 -7.83 -15.05 -3.78
CA THR A 300 -8.15 -16.48 -3.65
C THR A 300 -7.26 -17.35 -4.54
N THR A 301 -6.87 -16.88 -5.74
CA THR A 301 -5.98 -17.66 -6.63
C THR A 301 -4.62 -17.95 -6.01
N THR A 302 -4.21 -17.16 -5.03
CA THR A 302 -2.97 -17.38 -4.26
C THR A 302 -3.02 -18.65 -3.41
N GLY A 303 -4.22 -19.15 -3.09
CA GLY A 303 -4.42 -20.27 -2.17
C GLY A 303 -4.12 -19.95 -0.71
N SER A 304 -3.56 -18.77 -0.41
CA SER A 304 -3.22 -18.35 0.96
C SER A 304 -4.43 -17.73 1.65
N VAL A 305 -4.87 -18.36 2.74
CA VAL A 305 -5.92 -17.82 3.62
C VAL A 305 -5.50 -16.48 4.23
N VAL A 306 -4.20 -16.30 4.49
CA VAL A 306 -3.64 -15.05 5.02
C VAL A 306 -3.78 -13.92 4.00
N VAL A 307 -3.42 -14.17 2.73
CA VAL A 307 -3.55 -13.18 1.66
C VAL A 307 -5.00 -12.84 1.38
N LEU A 308 -5.88 -13.84 1.34
CA LEU A 308 -7.32 -13.62 1.18
C LEU A 308 -7.90 -12.79 2.33
N GLY A 309 -7.58 -13.14 3.57
CA GLY A 309 -8.03 -12.40 4.76
C GLY A 309 -7.52 -10.96 4.79
N ALA A 310 -6.23 -10.75 4.49
CA ALA A 310 -5.65 -9.41 4.40
C ALA A 310 -6.32 -8.57 3.29
N SER A 311 -6.56 -9.18 2.13
CA SER A 311 -7.23 -8.54 0.99
C SER A 311 -8.69 -8.20 1.30
N LEU A 312 -9.38 -9.05 2.07
CA LEU A 312 -10.73 -8.78 2.56
C LEU A 312 -10.77 -7.57 3.48
N VAL A 313 -9.90 -7.52 4.48
CA VAL A 313 -9.86 -6.38 5.41
C VAL A 313 -9.48 -5.09 4.69
N ALA A 314 -8.46 -5.11 3.82
CA ALA A 314 -8.08 -3.95 3.01
C ALA A 314 -9.22 -3.51 2.07
N GLY A 315 -9.92 -4.46 1.45
CA GLY A 315 -11.07 -4.20 0.59
C GLY A 315 -12.23 -3.56 1.35
N VAL A 316 -12.53 -4.03 2.56
CA VAL A 316 -13.54 -3.43 3.45
C VAL A 316 -13.13 -2.02 3.87
N VAL A 317 -11.88 -1.80 4.28
CA VAL A 317 -11.39 -0.45 4.63
C VAL A 317 -11.46 0.49 3.43
N TRP A 318 -11.04 0.04 2.24
CA TRP A 318 -11.13 0.80 1.00
C TRP A 318 -12.57 1.13 0.63
N TRP A 319 -13.49 0.17 0.77
CA TRP A 319 -14.91 0.35 0.49
C TRP A 319 -15.54 1.36 1.43
N ILE A 320 -15.31 1.21 2.75
CA ILE A 320 -15.79 2.14 3.76
C ILE A 320 -15.21 3.54 3.49
N GLY A 321 -13.92 3.68 3.18
CA GLY A 321 -13.33 4.99 2.94
C GLY A 321 -13.83 5.70 1.68
N ASN A 322 -14.19 4.96 0.62
CA ASN A 322 -14.61 5.53 -0.66
C ASN A 322 -16.11 5.71 -0.84
N THR A 323 -16.94 4.89 -0.20
CA THR A 323 -18.41 5.08 -0.18
C THR A 323 -18.83 6.40 0.49
N LEU A 324 -17.93 7.02 1.26
CA LEU A 324 -18.15 8.30 1.93
C LEU A 324 -17.98 9.51 1.00
N ASN A 325 -16.99 9.46 0.09
CA ASN A 325 -16.69 10.54 -0.84
C ASN A 325 -17.70 10.66 -1.99
N GLU A 326 -18.30 9.53 -2.38
CA GLU A 326 -19.22 9.46 -3.53
C GLU A 326 -20.56 10.16 -3.27
N SER A 327 -20.99 10.29 -2.02
CA SER A 327 -22.25 10.98 -1.68
C SER A 327 -22.20 12.52 -1.75
N THR A 328 -20.99 13.09 -1.89
CA THR A 328 -20.75 14.54 -1.96
C THR A 328 -20.45 15.03 -3.37
N GLN A 329 -20.26 14.14 -4.36
CA GLN A 329 -19.99 14.52 -5.75
C GLN A 329 -21.12 14.05 -6.67
N SER A 330 -22.27 14.74 -6.62
CA SER A 330 -23.23 14.72 -7.73
C SER A 330 -22.62 15.44 -8.94
N LYS A 331 -21.78 14.74 -9.72
CA LYS A 331 -21.30 15.28 -11.00
C LYS A 331 -22.42 15.16 -12.04
N PRO A 332 -22.84 16.25 -12.70
CA PRO A 332 -23.82 16.18 -13.77
C PRO A 332 -23.22 15.44 -14.98
N GLY A 333 -24.04 14.62 -15.64
CA GLY A 333 -23.81 14.05 -16.97
C GLY A 333 -22.52 13.25 -17.16
N VAL A 334 -22.57 11.93 -17.00
CA VAL A 334 -21.50 11.06 -17.52
C VAL A 334 -21.59 11.06 -19.05
N GLU A 335 -20.61 11.67 -19.71
CA GLU A 335 -20.47 11.70 -21.17
C GLU A 335 -20.34 10.26 -21.75
N PRO A 336 -21.00 9.92 -22.87
CA PRO A 336 -20.97 8.58 -23.46
C PRO A 336 -19.57 8.01 -23.78
N TRP A 337 -18.61 8.87 -24.14
CA TRP A 337 -17.23 8.46 -24.46
C TRP A 337 -16.46 7.95 -23.21
N LEU A 338 -16.78 8.45 -22.01
CA LEU A 338 -16.22 7.93 -20.75
C LEU A 338 -16.66 6.48 -20.50
N ILE A 339 -17.79 6.05 -21.09
CA ILE A 339 -18.37 4.74 -20.85
C ILE A 339 -17.78 3.67 -21.78
N GLN A 340 -17.49 3.99 -23.04
CA GLN A 340 -16.83 3.05 -23.95
C GLN A 340 -15.37 2.79 -23.56
N HIS A 341 -14.66 3.82 -23.07
CA HIS A 341 -13.37 3.62 -22.41
C HIS A 341 -13.49 2.77 -21.14
N SER A 342 -14.59 2.89 -20.39
CA SER A 342 -14.83 2.05 -19.20
C SER A 342 -14.83 0.55 -19.56
N ILE A 343 -15.56 0.11 -20.58
CA ILE A 343 -15.64 -1.32 -20.93
C ILE A 343 -14.25 -1.89 -21.28
N TRP A 344 -13.49 -1.21 -22.15
CA TRP A 344 -12.15 -1.67 -22.52
C TRP A 344 -11.19 -1.66 -21.33
N THR A 345 -11.30 -0.68 -20.42
CA THR A 345 -10.48 -0.66 -19.20
C THR A 345 -10.82 -1.79 -18.25
N GLU A 346 -12.10 -2.13 -18.07
CA GLU A 346 -12.52 -3.26 -17.23
C GLU A 346 -12.13 -4.61 -17.87
N ALA A 347 -12.23 -4.72 -19.20
CA ALA A 347 -11.77 -5.90 -19.93
C ALA A 347 -10.24 -6.08 -19.81
N ALA A 348 -9.46 -5.01 -19.94
CA ALA A 348 -8.02 -5.03 -19.76
C ALA A 348 -7.64 -5.38 -18.30
N LEU A 349 -8.37 -4.84 -17.32
CA LEU A 349 -8.20 -5.19 -15.91
C LEU A 349 -8.50 -6.68 -15.68
N GLY A 350 -9.62 -7.19 -16.20
CA GLY A 350 -9.96 -8.60 -16.14
C GLY A 350 -8.88 -9.49 -16.75
N ALA A 351 -8.39 -9.15 -17.95
CA ALA A 351 -7.31 -9.88 -18.61
C ALA A 351 -6.01 -9.88 -17.80
N ALA A 352 -5.62 -8.73 -17.23
CA ALA A 352 -4.46 -8.65 -16.35
C ALA A 352 -4.62 -9.51 -15.09
N MET A 353 -5.82 -9.54 -14.50
CA MET A 353 -6.10 -10.37 -13.33
C MET A 353 -6.09 -11.87 -13.67
N LEU A 354 -6.59 -12.26 -14.84
CA LEU A 354 -6.47 -13.64 -15.33
C LEU A 354 -5.00 -14.04 -15.52
N PHE A 355 -4.20 -13.18 -16.16
CA PHE A 355 -2.77 -13.42 -16.31
C PHE A 355 -2.08 -13.62 -14.95
N MET A 356 -2.36 -12.72 -13.99
CA MET A 356 -1.81 -12.83 -12.63
C MET A 356 -2.29 -14.08 -11.89
N ALA A 357 -3.55 -14.51 -12.09
CA ALA A 357 -4.10 -15.73 -11.53
C ALA A 357 -3.33 -16.97 -12.02
N PHE A 358 -3.11 -17.07 -13.34
CA PHE A 358 -2.35 -18.17 -13.93
C PHE A 358 -0.87 -18.14 -13.55
N LEU A 359 -0.27 -16.95 -13.47
CA LEU A 359 1.11 -16.79 -12.98
C LEU A 359 1.25 -17.29 -11.54
N THR A 360 0.30 -16.91 -10.68
CA THR A 360 0.27 -17.34 -9.27
C THR A 360 0.13 -18.87 -9.17
N PHE A 361 -0.77 -19.45 -9.95
CA PHE A 361 -0.92 -20.91 -10.04
C PHE A 361 0.36 -21.61 -10.52
N ALA A 362 1.05 -21.06 -11.52
CA ALA A 362 2.30 -21.62 -12.02
C ALA A 362 3.41 -21.62 -10.96
N ILE A 363 3.56 -20.53 -10.20
CA ILE A 363 4.52 -20.44 -9.09
C ILE A 363 4.19 -21.48 -8.01
N ARG A 364 2.91 -21.58 -7.65
CA ARG A 364 2.43 -22.46 -6.56
C ARG A 364 2.52 -23.95 -6.92
N SER A 365 2.18 -24.31 -8.14
CA SER A 365 2.22 -25.71 -8.59
C SER A 365 3.64 -26.24 -8.67
N GLN A 366 4.65 -25.40 -8.92
CA GLN A 366 6.06 -25.78 -8.85
C GLN A 366 6.55 -25.97 -7.41
N ASN A 367 6.09 -25.14 -6.47
CA ASN A 367 6.49 -25.21 -5.06
C ASN A 367 5.96 -26.44 -4.31
N LEU A 368 4.91 -27.13 -4.81
CA LEU A 368 4.41 -28.38 -4.23
C LEU A 368 5.16 -29.63 -4.69
N VAL A 369 6.03 -29.51 -5.70
CA VAL A 369 6.78 -30.64 -6.28
C VAL A 369 8.18 -30.78 -5.65
N LEU A 370 8.61 -29.79 -4.85
CA LEU A 370 9.82 -29.78 -4.04
C LEU A 370 9.49 -30.02 -2.57
#